data_AF-A0A530BVR6-F1
#
_entry.id   AF-A0A530BVR6-F1
#
_cell.length_a   1.000
_cell.length_b   1.000
_cell.length_c   1.000
_cell.angle_alpha   90.00
_cell.angle_beta   90.00
_cell.angle_gamma   90.00
#
_symmetry.space_group_name_H-M   'P 1'
#
loop_
_entity.id
_entity.type
_entity.pdbx_description
1 polymer ?
#
loop_
_entity_poly.entity_id
_entity_poly.type
_entity_poly.pdbx_seq_one_letter_code
_entity_poly.pdbx_strand_id
1 'polypeptide(L)'
;MLHLSNPPDSDLSVFSQGKEMVVVHIEEHTMFARAELWSDGSNIWRIWHSGDENVMDLHTTGDLPASFETLRQQAFSKQDKESDVDYAFDIPLDLAAELTGFRHDEGAPDRVFFELVEKPAQQ
;
A
#
# COMPACT_ATOMS: atom_id res chain seq x y z
N MET A 1 -15.82 12.10 13.36
CA MET A 1 -14.65 11.45 12.73
C MET A 1 -15.01 11.28 11.26
N LEU A 2 -14.38 12.03 10.35
CA LEU A 2 -14.64 11.89 8.92
C LEU A 2 -13.94 10.60 8.48
N HIS A 3 -14.70 9.54 8.23
CA HIS A 3 -14.20 8.38 7.52
C HIS A 3 -14.02 8.84 6.06
N LEU A 4 -12.80 9.20 5.68
CA LEU A 4 -12.50 9.42 4.28
C LEU A 4 -12.63 8.06 3.60
N SER A 5 -13.71 7.85 2.87
CA SER A 5 -13.88 6.66 2.06
C SER A 5 -12.72 6.61 1.07
N ASN A 6 -12.01 5.48 1.01
CA ASN A 6 -11.03 5.24 -0.04
C ASN A 6 -11.65 5.48 -1.42
N PRO A 7 -10.87 5.99 -2.39
CA PRO A 7 -11.32 6.03 -3.77
C PRO A 7 -11.74 4.61 -4.19
N PRO A 8 -12.93 4.44 -4.79
CA PRO A 8 -13.37 3.15 -5.26
C PRO A 8 -12.45 2.65 -6.37
N ASP A 9 -12.38 1.33 -6.53
CA ASP A 9 -11.62 0.66 -7.60
C ASP A 9 -11.97 1.20 -9.00
N SER A 10 -13.20 1.68 -9.22
CA SER A 10 -13.59 2.35 -10.46
C SER A 10 -12.79 3.62 -10.75
N ASP A 11 -12.48 4.40 -9.73
CA ASP A 11 -11.73 5.65 -9.90
C ASP A 11 -10.26 5.31 -10.20
N LEU A 12 -9.68 4.35 -9.47
CA LEU A 12 -8.31 3.88 -9.69
C LEU A 12 -8.14 3.23 -11.07
N SER A 13 -9.17 2.54 -11.56
CA SER A 13 -9.23 2.01 -12.92
C SER A 13 -9.17 3.11 -13.98
N VAL A 14 -9.91 4.20 -13.79
CA VAL A 14 -9.85 5.36 -14.70
C VAL A 14 -8.49 6.06 -14.62
N PHE A 15 -7.95 6.24 -13.41
CA PHE A 15 -6.67 6.91 -13.23
C PHE A 15 -5.49 6.15 -13.81
N SER A 16 -5.53 4.82 -13.79
CA SER A 16 -4.44 3.98 -14.34
C SER A 16 -4.47 3.82 -15.86
N GLN A 17 -5.39 4.46 -16.58
CA GLN A 17 -5.41 4.38 -18.05
C GLN A 17 -4.11 4.97 -18.65
N GLY A 18 -3.36 4.14 -19.40
CA GLY A 18 -2.14 4.55 -20.08
C GLY A 18 -0.93 4.75 -19.17
N LYS A 19 -0.98 4.29 -17.91
CA LYS A 19 0.13 4.40 -16.96
C LYS A 19 0.06 3.36 -15.84
N GLU A 20 1.22 3.10 -15.24
CA GLU A 20 1.30 2.36 -13.99
C GLU A 20 1.13 3.32 -12.81
N MET A 21 0.39 2.88 -11.80
CA MET A 21 0.11 3.63 -10.59
C MET A 21 0.21 2.71 -9.39
N VAL A 22 1.10 3.06 -8.45
CA VAL A 22 1.12 2.44 -7.12
C VAL A 22 0.24 3.26 -6.19
N VAL A 23 -0.69 2.60 -5.51
CA VAL A 23 -1.60 3.22 -4.53
C VAL A 23 -1.26 2.68 -3.16
N VAL A 24 -1.06 3.58 -2.21
CA VAL A 24 -0.81 3.25 -0.81
C VAL A 24 -1.94 3.82 0.05
N HIS A 25 -2.47 3.01 0.97
CA HIS A 25 -3.43 3.43 1.98
C HIS A 25 -2.94 3.02 3.36
N ILE A 26 -3.00 3.96 4.31
CA ILE A 26 -2.43 3.82 5.64
C ILE A 26 -3.41 4.37 6.66
N GLU A 27 -3.69 3.60 7.71
CA GLU A 27 -4.37 4.06 8.92
C GLU A 27 -3.56 3.58 10.13
N GLU A 28 -2.70 4.46 10.64
CA GLU A 28 -1.73 4.14 11.70
C GLU A 28 -2.40 3.81 13.04
N HIS A 29 -3.63 4.27 13.30
CA HIS A 29 -4.33 3.95 14.55
C HIS A 29 -4.72 2.48 14.67
N THR A 30 -4.97 1.82 13.54
CA THR A 30 -5.35 0.40 13.48
C THR A 30 -4.22 -0.46 12.92
N MET A 31 -3.04 0.12 12.68
CA MET A 31 -1.95 -0.51 11.93
C MET A 31 -2.46 -1.15 10.64
N PHE A 32 -3.33 -0.45 9.91
CA PHE A 32 -3.76 -0.88 8.58
C PHE A 32 -2.81 -0.30 7.54
N ALA A 33 -2.27 -1.16 6.68
CA ALA A 33 -1.49 -0.75 5.53
C ALA A 33 -1.90 -1.55 4.30
N ARG A 34 -1.99 -0.87 3.15
CA ARG A 34 -2.28 -1.50 1.86
C ARG A 34 -1.44 -0.86 0.78
N ALA A 35 -0.90 -1.69 -0.11
CA ALA A 35 -0.25 -1.28 -1.33
C ALA A 35 -0.84 -2.04 -2.52
N GLU A 36 -0.96 -1.37 -3.66
CA GLU A 36 -1.54 -1.95 -4.87
C GLU A 36 -0.87 -1.38 -6.11
N LEU A 37 -0.74 -2.20 -7.15
CA LEU A 37 -0.37 -1.75 -8.49
C LEU A 37 -1.58 -1.79 -9.41
N TRP A 38 -1.82 -0.67 -10.06
CA TRP A 38 -2.82 -0.50 -11.10
C TRP A 38 -2.16 -0.19 -12.44
N SER A 39 -2.62 -0.83 -13.51
CA SER A 39 -2.14 -0.56 -14.87
C SER A 39 -3.27 -0.80 -15.87
N ASP A 40 -3.46 0.16 -16.78
CA ASP A 40 -4.47 0.12 -17.86
C ASP A 40 -5.87 -0.31 -17.39
N GLY A 41 -6.30 0.23 -16.24
CA GLY A 41 -7.61 -0.01 -15.67
C GLY A 41 -7.76 -1.27 -14.84
N SER A 42 -6.69 -2.04 -14.65
CA SER A 42 -6.72 -3.31 -13.91
C SER A 42 -5.88 -3.23 -12.65
N ASN A 43 -6.38 -3.82 -11.56
CA ASN A 43 -5.56 -4.11 -10.39
C ASN A 43 -4.69 -5.34 -10.70
N ILE A 44 -3.37 -5.13 -10.76
CA ILE A 44 -2.38 -6.17 -11.09
C ILE A 44 -2.07 -7.01 -9.86
N TRP A 45 -1.84 -6.35 -8.74
CA TRP A 45 -1.69 -6.98 -7.44
C TRP A 45 -2.13 -6.03 -6.34
N ARG A 46 -2.42 -6.62 -5.18
CA ARG A 46 -2.78 -5.92 -3.95
C ARG A 46 -2.23 -6.72 -2.76
N ILE A 47 -1.70 -6.01 -1.78
CA ILE A 47 -1.29 -6.53 -0.48
C ILE A 47 -1.89 -5.65 0.61
N TRP A 48 -2.43 -6.23 1.67
CA TRP A 48 -2.86 -5.47 2.83
C TRP A 48 -2.66 -6.25 4.14
N HIS A 49 -2.50 -5.47 5.19
CA HIS A 49 -2.42 -5.88 6.57
C HIS A 49 -3.44 -5.07 7.39
N SER A 50 -4.09 -5.71 8.37
CA SER A 50 -5.08 -5.12 9.27
C SER A 50 -4.72 -5.44 10.73
N GLY A 51 -3.83 -4.68 11.37
CA GLY A 51 -3.32 -5.04 12.70
C GLY A 51 -4.36 -5.17 13.83
N ASP A 52 -5.61 -4.73 13.63
CA ASP A 52 -6.74 -4.99 14.52
C ASP A 52 -7.36 -6.40 14.40
N GLU A 53 -7.12 -7.10 13.29
CA GLU A 53 -7.50 -8.50 13.10
C GLU A 53 -6.47 -9.44 13.72
N ASN A 54 -5.20 -9.35 13.31
CA ASN A 54 -4.11 -10.17 13.83
C ASN A 54 -2.74 -9.58 13.42
N VAL A 55 -1.79 -9.44 14.35
CA VAL A 55 -0.41 -8.96 14.07
C VAL A 55 0.35 -9.76 13.00
N MET A 56 -0.13 -10.97 12.66
CA MET A 56 0.43 -11.83 11.61
C MET A 56 -0.45 -11.93 10.36
N ASP A 57 -1.58 -11.21 10.28
CA ASP A 57 -2.36 -11.22 9.05
C ASP A 57 -1.58 -10.58 7.91
N LEU A 58 -1.76 -11.13 6.72
CA LEU A 58 -1.25 -10.53 5.51
C LEU A 58 -2.01 -11.15 4.35
N HIS A 59 -2.69 -10.31 3.60
CA HIS A 59 -3.56 -10.74 2.52
C HIS A 59 -3.02 -10.24 1.18
N THR A 60 -3.22 -11.04 0.15
CA THR A 60 -2.68 -10.75 -1.18
C THR A 60 -3.64 -11.18 -2.30
N THR A 61 -3.56 -10.48 -3.42
CA THR A 61 -4.17 -10.91 -4.70
C THR A 61 -3.23 -10.59 -5.86
N GLY A 62 -3.37 -11.35 -6.95
CA GLY A 62 -2.65 -11.10 -8.20
C GLY A 62 -1.17 -11.52 -8.16
N ASP A 63 -0.41 -10.99 -9.12
CA ASP A 63 1.00 -11.35 -9.33
C ASP A 63 1.92 -10.33 -8.64
N LEU A 64 2.34 -10.67 -7.42
CA LEU A 64 3.18 -9.80 -6.60
C LEU A 64 4.62 -9.68 -7.13
N PRO A 65 5.31 -8.56 -6.83
CA PRO A 65 6.74 -8.41 -7.11
C PRO A 65 7.58 -9.51 -6.43
N ALA A 66 8.68 -9.91 -7.08
CA ALA A 66 9.54 -10.99 -6.59
C ALA A 66 10.15 -10.72 -5.20
N SER A 67 10.30 -9.45 -4.81
CA SER A 67 10.83 -9.04 -3.51
C SER A 67 9.85 -9.28 -2.34
N PHE A 68 8.55 -9.45 -2.63
CA PHE A 68 7.51 -9.62 -1.61
C PHE A 68 7.85 -10.72 -0.59
N GLU A 69 8.23 -11.91 -1.06
CA GLU A 69 8.48 -13.03 -0.14
C GLU A 69 9.70 -12.78 0.76
N THR A 70 10.68 -12.02 0.27
CA THR A 70 11.83 -11.62 1.08
C THR A 70 11.42 -10.62 2.17
N LEU A 71 10.63 -9.60 1.81
CA LEU A 71 10.09 -8.61 2.77
C LEU A 71 9.24 -9.30 3.85
N ARG A 72 8.34 -10.20 3.43
CA ARG A 72 7.48 -10.98 4.32
C ARG A 72 8.29 -11.80 5.32
N GLN A 73 9.29 -12.53 4.85
CA GLN A 73 10.15 -13.34 5.71
C GLN A 73 10.93 -12.50 6.71
N GLN A 74 11.45 -11.34 6.29
CA GLN A 74 12.18 -10.43 7.18
C GLN A 74 11.27 -9.86 8.27
N ALA A 75 10.08 -9.37 7.90
CA ALA A 75 9.10 -8.83 8.84
C ALA A 75 8.66 -9.88 9.85
N PHE A 76 8.24 -11.06 9.41
CA PHE A 76 7.76 -12.12 10.31
C PHE A 76 8.88 -12.66 11.21
N SER A 77 10.12 -12.72 10.71
CA SER A 77 11.28 -13.08 11.55
C SER A 77 11.59 -12.06 12.65
N LYS A 78 11.24 -10.79 12.47
CA LYS A 78 11.33 -9.76 13.52
C LYS A 78 10.16 -9.87 14.48
N GLN A 79 8.94 -10.06 13.95
CA GLN A 79 7.72 -10.23 14.72
C GLN A 79 7.79 -11.40 15.72
N ASP A 80 8.43 -12.51 15.34
CA ASP A 80 8.66 -13.66 16.21
C ASP A 80 9.59 -13.35 17.41
N LYS A 81 10.40 -12.28 17.33
CA LYS A 81 11.38 -11.89 18.34
C LYS A 81 10.89 -10.75 19.22
N GLU A 82 10.11 -9.84 18.65
CA GLU A 82 9.64 -8.60 19.26
C GLU A 82 8.14 -8.47 19.02
N SER A 83 7.34 -8.54 20.09
CA SER A 83 5.87 -8.61 20.01
C SER A 83 5.18 -7.26 20.24
N ASP A 84 5.94 -6.22 20.56
CA ASP A 84 5.48 -4.86 20.85
C ASP A 84 5.52 -3.93 19.63
N VAL A 85 6.08 -4.40 18.52
CA VAL A 85 6.13 -3.73 17.23
C VAL A 85 5.37 -4.57 16.21
N ASP A 86 4.55 -3.93 15.39
CA ASP A 86 3.86 -4.56 14.27
C ASP A 86 4.72 -4.43 13.01
N TYR A 87 5.49 -5.47 12.70
CA TYR A 87 6.35 -5.49 11.51
C TYR A 87 5.58 -5.89 10.24
N ALA A 88 4.38 -6.47 10.37
CA ALA A 88 3.56 -6.81 9.21
C ALA A 88 3.03 -5.54 8.52
N PHE A 89 2.75 -4.50 9.31
CA PHE A 89 2.38 -3.16 8.86
C PHE A 89 3.34 -2.55 7.83
N ASP A 90 4.65 -2.79 7.96
CA ASP A 90 5.66 -2.22 7.07
C ASP A 90 5.70 -2.91 5.69
N ILE A 91 5.24 -4.16 5.56
CA ILE A 91 5.42 -4.95 4.32
C ILE A 91 4.79 -4.27 3.10
N PRO A 92 3.53 -3.78 3.13
CA PRO A 92 2.97 -3.03 2.00
C PRO A 92 3.75 -1.75 1.69
N LEU A 93 4.24 -1.06 2.71
CA LEU A 93 4.93 0.23 2.58
C LEU A 93 6.32 0.04 1.95
N ASP A 94 7.07 -0.94 2.42
CA ASP A 94 8.39 -1.30 1.88
C ASP A 94 8.28 -1.75 0.43
N LEU A 95 7.26 -2.55 0.09
CA LEU A 95 7.06 -2.97 -1.29
C LEU A 95 6.73 -1.79 -2.22
N ALA A 96 5.91 -0.85 -1.75
CA ALA A 96 5.63 0.38 -2.50
C ALA A 96 6.88 1.26 -2.66
N ALA A 97 7.70 1.37 -1.60
CA ALA A 97 8.93 2.13 -1.61
C ALA A 97 9.99 1.53 -2.54
N GLU A 98 10.13 0.20 -2.59
CA GLU A 98 11.03 -0.48 -3.53
C GLU A 98 10.69 -0.16 -5.00
N LEU A 99 9.40 -0.03 -5.32
CA LEU A 99 8.93 0.24 -6.68
C LEU A 99 8.98 1.73 -7.06
N THR A 100 8.71 2.61 -6.10
CA THR A 100 8.51 4.05 -6.38
C THR A 100 9.65 4.94 -5.90
N GLY A 101 10.49 4.44 -5.00
CA GLY A 101 11.48 5.23 -4.27
C GLY A 101 10.87 6.21 -3.27
N PHE A 102 9.60 6.04 -2.89
CA PHE A 102 8.88 6.90 -1.94
C PHE A 102 8.19 6.09 -0.84
N ARG A 103 8.34 6.54 0.40
CA ARG A 103 7.62 6.08 1.59
C ARG A 103 7.13 7.30 2.36
N HIS A 104 5.95 7.24 2.99
CA HIS A 104 5.30 8.43 3.55
C HIS A 104 6.01 9.00 4.78
N ASP A 105 6.75 8.17 5.50
CA ASP A 105 7.45 8.44 6.76
C ASP A 105 8.97 8.61 6.57
N GLU A 106 9.51 8.33 5.39
CA GLU A 106 10.89 8.65 5.02
C GLU A 106 10.95 10.08 4.46
N GLY A 107 11.71 10.96 5.12
CA GLY A 107 11.76 12.39 4.79
C GLY A 107 11.87 12.66 3.28
N ALA A 108 10.90 13.40 2.74
CA ALA A 108 10.81 13.64 1.31
C ALA A 108 12.04 14.41 0.79
N PRO A 109 12.68 13.99 -0.33
CA PRO A 109 13.65 14.84 -1.01
C PRO A 109 12.97 16.13 -1.46
N ASP A 110 13.72 17.24 -1.56
CA ASP A 110 13.33 18.67 -1.76
C ASP A 110 12.29 19.04 -2.85
N ARG A 111 11.36 18.19 -3.27
CA ARG A 111 10.53 18.40 -4.46
C ARG A 111 9.07 18.69 -4.12
N VAL A 112 8.55 19.58 -4.94
CA VAL A 112 7.14 19.93 -5.14
C VAL A 112 6.45 18.66 -5.67
N PHE A 113 5.67 17.94 -4.84
CA PHE A 113 5.30 16.55 -5.14
C PHE A 113 3.81 16.20 -5.11
N PHE A 114 2.94 17.16 -4.87
CA PHE A 114 1.50 16.90 -4.83
C PHE A 114 0.82 17.52 -6.04
N GLU A 115 0.18 16.66 -6.84
CA GLU A 115 -0.80 17.07 -7.83
C GLU A 115 -2.19 16.81 -7.25
N LEU A 116 -3.08 17.80 -7.36
CA LEU A 116 -4.49 17.56 -7.08
C LEU A 116 -5.12 16.90 -8.30
N VAL A 117 -5.54 15.64 -8.14
CA VAL A 117 -6.27 14.91 -9.16
C VAL A 117 -7.77 15.03 -8.87
N GLU A 118 -8.53 15.57 -9.82
CA GLU A 118 -9.99 15.61 -9.72
C GLU A 118 -10.59 14.21 -9.83
N LYS A 119 -11.65 13.94 -9.06
CA LYS A 119 -12.36 12.66 -9.16
C LYS A 119 -12.90 12.47 -10.57
N PRO A 120 -12.85 11.25 -11.14
CA PRO A 120 -13.45 10.99 -12.43
C PRO A 120 -14.95 11.32 -12.40
N ALA A 121 -15.48 11.83 -13.51
CA ALA A 121 -16.92 12.04 -13.62
C ALA A 121 -17.63 10.69 -13.48
N GLN A 122 -18.53 10.57 -12.51
CA GLN A 122 -19.41 9.41 -12.38
C GLN A 122 -20.34 9.39 -13.58
N GLN A 123 -20.28 8.34 -14.40
CA GLN A 123 -21.23 8.10 -15.48
C GLN A 123 -22.57 7.61 -14.93
#